data_AF-V4GV53-F1
#
_entry.id   AF-V4GV53-F1
#
_cell.length_a   1.000
_cell.length_b   1.000
_cell.length_c   1.000
_cell.angle_alpha   90.00
_cell.angle_beta   90.00
_cell.angle_gamma   90.00
#
_symmetry.space_group_name_H-M   'P 1'
#
loop_
_entity.id
_entity.type
_entity.pdbx_description
1 polymer ?
#
loop_
_entity_poly.entity_id
_entity_poly.type
_entity_poly.pdbx_seq_one_letter_code
_entity_poly.pdbx_strand_id
1 'polypeptide(L)'
;MGVRPPQNDSSEPDAVAFGIAALDERLDRSGVQFPATTDEVLAAVDDTSVPYDAGGGTLDLESALERVPADRFETETEFLNALHPVFEEHRERGAGSLVSRLRNLFPL
;
A
#
# COMPACT_ATOMS: atom_id res chain seq x y z
N MET A 1 18.27 47.75 -8.08
CA MET A 1 17.45 46.77 -7.34
C MET A 1 17.42 45.50 -8.16
N GLY A 2 18.02 44.41 -7.69
CA GLY A 2 18.01 43.12 -8.39
C GLY A 2 16.82 42.30 -7.90
N VAL A 3 15.94 41.91 -8.81
CA VAL A 3 14.79 41.05 -8.49
C VAL A 3 15.32 39.63 -8.25
N ARG A 4 15.01 39.06 -7.09
CA ARG A 4 15.29 37.65 -6.77
C ARG A 4 14.27 36.80 -7.52
N PRO A 5 14.68 35.77 -8.29
CA PRO A 5 13.72 34.83 -8.85
C PRO A 5 12.98 34.10 -7.71
N PRO A 6 11.69 33.78 -7.87
CA PRO A 6 10.99 32.97 -6.88
C PRO A 6 11.69 31.61 -6.76
N GLN A 7 11.91 31.19 -5.52
CA GLN A 7 12.37 29.84 -5.21
C GLN A 7 11.22 28.93 -5.61
N ASN A 8 11.46 28.07 -6.60
CA ASN A 8 10.56 27.00 -6.95
C ASN A 8 10.64 26.03 -5.76
N ASP A 9 9.70 26.13 -4.82
CA ASP A 9 9.45 25.07 -3.84
C ASP A 9 9.08 23.84 -4.66
N SER A 10 10.08 23.03 -4.97
CA SER A 10 9.93 21.71 -5.52
C SER A 10 9.35 20.83 -4.42
N SER A 11 8.06 21.00 -4.14
CA SER A 11 7.25 19.89 -3.67
C SER A 11 7.31 18.86 -4.78
N GLU A 12 8.20 17.87 -4.60
CA GLU A 12 8.18 16.65 -5.39
C GLU A 12 6.72 16.18 -5.47
N PRO A 13 6.22 15.81 -6.66
CA PRO A 13 4.85 15.34 -6.77
C PRO A 13 4.68 14.18 -5.78
N ASP A 14 3.66 14.26 -4.91
CA ASP A 14 3.26 13.14 -4.04
C ASP A 14 3.28 11.88 -4.88
N ALA A 15 4.31 11.05 -4.69
CA ALA A 15 4.47 9.83 -5.44
C ALA A 15 3.30 8.96 -5.01
N VAL A 16 2.37 8.68 -5.92
CA VAL A 16 1.21 7.85 -5.58
C VAL A 16 1.72 6.44 -5.26
N ALA A 17 1.78 6.12 -3.98
CA ALA A 17 2.23 4.82 -3.47
C ALA A 17 1.09 3.80 -3.55
N PHE A 18 1.45 2.53 -3.76
CA PHE A 18 0.50 1.41 -3.82
C PHE A 18 1.08 0.18 -3.11
N GLY A 19 0.20 -0.69 -2.60
CA GLY A 19 0.53 -1.95 -1.95
C GLY A 19 1.35 -1.71 -0.69
N ILE A 20 2.45 -2.46 -0.55
CA ILE A 20 3.33 -2.35 0.62
C ILE A 20 3.96 -0.96 0.76
N ALA A 21 4.18 -0.21 -0.33
CA ALA A 21 4.74 1.14 -0.25
C ALA A 21 3.72 2.15 0.33
N ALA A 22 2.43 1.98 0.01
CA ALA A 22 1.38 2.78 0.64
C ALA A 22 1.19 2.41 2.12
N LEU A 23 1.41 1.14 2.46
CA LEU A 23 1.35 0.66 3.83
C LEU A 23 2.54 1.16 4.68
N ASP A 24 3.75 1.11 4.14
CA ASP A 24 4.99 1.66 4.74
C ASP A 24 4.80 3.13 5.16
N GLU A 25 4.35 3.98 4.24
CA GLU A 25 4.10 5.40 4.54
C GLU A 25 2.98 5.60 5.59
N ARG A 26 2.01 4.69 5.67
CA ARG A 26 0.97 4.72 6.70
C ARG A 26 1.50 4.31 8.07
N LEU A 27 2.40 3.34 8.14
CA LEU A 27 3.06 2.92 9.37
C LEU A 27 3.95 4.05 9.93
N ASP A 28 4.72 4.70 9.06
CA ASP A 28 5.53 5.87 9.40
C ASP A 28 4.68 6.99 10.02
N ARG A 29 3.48 7.21 9.48
CA ARG A 29 2.55 8.25 9.94
C ARG A 29 1.79 7.85 11.20
N SER A 30 1.44 6.57 11.37
CA SER A 30 0.73 6.08 12.55
C SER A 30 1.64 6.00 13.78
N GLY A 31 2.96 5.95 13.58
CA GLY A 31 3.93 5.91 14.67
C GLY A 31 3.94 4.56 15.39
N VAL A 32 3.46 3.50 14.74
CA VAL A 32 3.57 2.12 15.24
C VAL A 32 5.03 1.82 15.58
N GLN A 33 5.25 1.20 16.74
CA GLN A 33 6.58 0.78 17.16
C GLN A 33 6.65 -0.73 17.17
N PHE A 34 7.66 -1.28 16.52
CA PHE A 34 7.93 -2.71 16.56
C PHE A 34 8.87 -3.04 17.75
N PRO A 35 8.70 -4.21 18.40
CA PRO A 35 7.80 -5.30 18.02
C PRO A 35 6.31 -5.00 18.31
N ALA A 36 5.43 -5.41 17.40
CA ALA A 36 3.99 -5.16 17.47
C ALA A 36 3.17 -6.39 17.04
N THR A 37 1.97 -6.54 17.57
CA THR A 37 0.98 -7.55 17.13
C THR A 37 0.11 -7.04 16.00
N THR A 38 -0.56 -7.96 15.30
CA THR A 38 -1.60 -7.63 14.30
C THR A 38 -2.63 -6.65 14.85
N ASP A 39 -3.17 -6.91 16.05
CA ASP A 39 -4.14 -6.04 16.71
C ASP A 39 -3.58 -4.65 17.04
N GLU A 40 -2.33 -4.57 17.51
CA GLU A 40 -1.67 -3.30 17.83
C GLU A 40 -1.46 -2.45 16.56
N VAL A 41 -1.08 -3.06 15.45
CA VAL A 41 -0.94 -2.38 14.16
C VAL A 41 -2.30 -1.91 13.65
N LEU A 42 -3.34 -2.75 13.69
CA LEU A 42 -4.69 -2.40 13.25
C LEU A 42 -5.31 -1.29 14.10
N ALA A 43 -5.03 -1.27 15.41
CA ALA A 43 -5.51 -0.24 16.31
C ALA A 43 -4.81 1.12 16.09
N ALA A 44 -3.57 1.11 15.60
CA ALA A 44 -2.78 2.31 15.37
C ALA A 44 -2.97 2.90 13.97
N VAL A 45 -3.30 2.09 12.96
CA VAL A 45 -3.50 2.55 11.57
C VAL A 45 -4.95 3.02 11.38
N ASP A 46 -5.14 4.31 11.16
CA ASP A 46 -6.48 4.92 10.99
C ASP A 46 -7.25 4.45 9.74
N ASP A 47 -6.55 4.14 8.64
CA ASP A 47 -7.15 3.67 7.39
C ASP A 47 -6.59 2.29 7.02
N THR A 48 -7.40 1.26 7.22
CA THR A 48 -7.07 -0.13 6.88
C THR A 48 -7.21 -0.40 5.39
N SER A 49 -7.85 0.47 4.61
CA SER A 49 -8.07 0.26 3.18
C SER A 49 -6.84 0.67 2.37
N VAL A 50 -5.96 -0.28 2.07
CA VAL A 50 -4.68 -0.01 1.38
C VAL A 50 -4.84 -0.11 -0.14
N PRO A 51 -4.59 0.95 -0.92
CA PRO A 51 -4.66 0.89 -2.38
C PRO A 51 -3.54 0.00 -2.92
N TYR A 52 -3.83 -0.96 -3.79
CA TYR A 52 -2.83 -1.91 -4.33
C TYR A 52 -2.55 -1.75 -5.83
N ASP A 53 -3.39 -1.01 -6.57
CA ASP A 53 -3.19 -0.73 -7.99
C ASP A 53 -3.70 0.66 -8.42
N ALA A 54 -3.30 1.09 -9.62
CA ALA A 54 -3.74 2.35 -10.23
C ALA A 54 -5.18 2.30 -10.79
N GLY A 55 -5.83 1.12 -10.76
CA GLY A 55 -7.21 0.93 -11.16
C GLY A 55 -8.22 1.26 -10.06
N GLY A 56 -7.74 1.68 -8.88
CA GLY A 56 -8.56 1.99 -7.71
C GLY A 56 -8.86 0.77 -6.85
N GLY A 57 -8.15 -0.35 -7.06
CA GLY A 57 -8.25 -1.52 -6.20
C GLY A 57 -7.68 -1.24 -4.81
N THR A 58 -8.46 -1.54 -3.78
CA THR A 58 -8.05 -1.46 -2.37
C THR A 58 -8.15 -2.83 -1.72
N LEU A 59 -7.23 -3.13 -0.81
CA LEU A 59 -7.24 -4.31 0.03
C LEU A 59 -7.30 -3.86 1.48
N ASP A 60 -8.26 -4.41 2.23
CA ASP A 60 -8.36 -4.18 3.66
C ASP A 60 -7.23 -4.89 4.41
N LEU A 61 -6.58 -4.16 5.33
CA LEU A 61 -5.40 -4.60 6.07
C LEU A 61 -5.72 -5.74 7.03
N GLU A 62 -6.86 -5.69 7.72
CA GLU A 62 -7.31 -6.76 8.62
C GLU A 62 -7.49 -8.05 7.81
N SER A 63 -8.22 -7.97 6.69
CA SER A 63 -8.42 -9.09 5.77
C SER A 63 -7.11 -9.65 5.18
N ALA A 64 -6.10 -8.80 4.99
CA ALA A 64 -4.78 -9.22 4.53
C ALA A 64 -4.01 -9.95 5.64
N LEU A 65 -4.09 -9.47 6.89
CA LEU A 65 -3.42 -10.05 8.05
C LEU A 65 -4.02 -11.40 8.47
N GLU A 66 -5.33 -11.63 8.27
CA GLU A 66 -5.95 -12.95 8.46
C GLU A 66 -5.31 -14.06 7.60
N ARG A 67 -4.67 -13.70 6.49
CA ARG A 67 -4.00 -14.65 5.58
C ARG A 67 -2.55 -14.90 5.97
N VAL A 68 -2.02 -14.11 6.89
CA VAL A 68 -0.65 -14.23 7.40
C VAL A 68 -0.68 -15.10 8.66
N PRO A 69 0.14 -16.16 8.76
CA PRO A 69 0.11 -17.06 9.91
C PRO A 69 0.76 -16.48 11.18
N ALA A 70 1.42 -15.32 11.09
CA ALA A 70 2.09 -14.64 12.18
C ALA A 70 1.18 -13.58 12.80
N ASP A 71 1.15 -13.54 14.13
CA ASP A 71 0.32 -12.60 14.91
C ASP A 71 1.15 -11.48 15.55
N ARG A 72 2.48 -11.61 15.52
CA ARG A 72 3.45 -10.65 16.06
C ARG A 72 4.65 -10.55 15.12
N PHE A 73 5.13 -9.33 14.96
CA PHE A 73 6.25 -8.98 14.09
C PHE A 73 7.32 -8.27 14.91
N GLU A 74 8.58 -8.68 14.73
CA GLU A 74 9.71 -8.09 15.46
C GLU A 74 10.19 -6.80 14.82
N THR A 75 9.96 -6.64 13.51
CA THR A 75 10.35 -5.44 12.75
C THR A 75 9.29 -5.06 11.73
N GLU A 76 9.28 -3.79 11.34
CA GLU A 76 8.45 -3.29 10.25
C GLU A 76 8.72 -4.01 8.92
N THR A 77 9.99 -4.23 8.60
CA THR A 77 10.39 -4.97 7.41
C THR A 77 9.84 -6.41 7.42
N GLU A 78 9.79 -7.08 8.57
CA GLU A 78 9.18 -8.39 8.70
C GLU A 78 7.67 -8.35 8.42
N PHE A 79 6.97 -7.36 8.98
CA PHE A 79 5.54 -7.12 8.74
C PHE A 79 5.24 -6.89 7.25
N LEU A 80 5.96 -5.97 6.60
CA LEU A 80 5.76 -5.64 5.19
C LEU A 80 6.08 -6.84 4.28
N ASN A 81 7.14 -7.59 4.59
CA ASN A 81 7.49 -8.79 3.84
C ASN A 81 6.44 -9.90 3.98
N ALA A 82 5.80 -10.03 5.15
CA ALA A 82 4.74 -11.00 5.37
C ALA A 82 3.49 -10.69 4.53
N LEU A 83 3.18 -9.40 4.34
CA LEU A 83 2.04 -8.94 3.54
C LEU A 83 2.33 -8.84 2.05
N HIS A 84 3.59 -8.69 1.65
CA HIS A 84 3.98 -8.53 0.24
C HIS A 84 3.37 -9.60 -0.71
N PRO A 85 3.41 -10.92 -0.39
CA PRO A 85 2.78 -11.94 -1.22
C PRO A 85 1.27 -11.79 -1.35
N VAL A 86 0.58 -11.31 -0.31
CA VAL A 86 -0.88 -11.13 -0.31
C VAL A 86 -1.27 -10.01 -1.28
N PHE A 87 -0.55 -8.89 -1.25
CA PHE A 87 -0.75 -7.77 -2.16
C PHE A 87 -0.43 -8.15 -3.61
N GLU A 88 0.66 -8.88 -3.86
CA GLU A 88 1.04 -9.31 -5.21
C GLU A 88 -0.04 -10.24 -5.81
N GLU A 89 -0.55 -11.18 -5.02
CA GLU A 89 -1.60 -12.09 -5.47
C GLU A 89 -2.93 -11.37 -5.79
N HIS A 90 -3.21 -10.23 -5.13
CA HIS A 90 -4.36 -9.38 -5.47
C HIS A 90 -4.11 -8.57 -6.75
N ARG A 91 -2.88 -8.07 -6.92
CA ARG A 91 -2.45 -7.36 -8.11
C ARG A 91 -2.56 -8.23 -9.36
N GLU A 92 -2.10 -9.47 -9.33
CA GLU A 92 -2.19 -10.41 -10.46
C GLU A 92 -3.64 -10.71 -10.86
N ARG A 93 -4.53 -10.92 -9.87
CA ARG A 93 -5.96 -11.16 -10.11
C ARG A 93 -6.66 -9.93 -10.69
N GLY A 94 -6.39 -8.75 -10.15
CA GLY A 94 -6.95 -7.47 -10.62
C GLY A 94 -6.52 -7.15 -12.05
N ALA A 95 -5.23 -7.30 -12.34
CA ALA A 95 -4.67 -7.10 -13.67
C ALA A 95 -5.27 -8.10 -14.70
N GLY A 96 -5.42 -9.38 -14.32
CA GLY A 96 -6.04 -10.39 -15.18
C GLY A 96 -7.50 -10.10 -15.54
N SER A 97 -8.26 -9.47 -14.63
CA SER A 97 -9.65 -9.06 -14.89
C SER A 97 -9.75 -7.91 -15.90
N LEU A 98 -8.86 -6.91 -15.80
CA LEU A 98 -8.82 -5.76 -16.72
C LEU A 98 -8.37 -6.16 -18.12
N VAL A 99 -7.32 -6.98 -18.24
CA VAL A 99 -6.86 -7.53 -19.53
C VAL A 99 -7.96 -8.35 -20.20
N SER A 100 -8.71 -9.13 -19.42
CA SER A 100 -9.84 -9.92 -19.94
C SER A 100 -11.00 -9.05 -20.44
N ARG A 101 -11.30 -7.92 -19.78
CA ARG A 101 -12.32 -6.97 -20.26
C ARG A 101 -11.91 -6.25 -21.54
N LEU A 102 -10.65 -5.80 -21.64
CA LEU A 102 -10.14 -5.16 -22.86
C LEU A 102 -10.14 -6.13 -24.05
N ARG A 103 -9.85 -7.41 -23.82
CA ARG A 103 -9.89 -8.45 -24.86
C ARG A 103 -11.30 -8.73 -25.38
N ASN A 104 -12.33 -8.58 -24.54
CA ASN A 104 -13.73 -8.71 -24.98
C ASN A 104 -14.22 -7.56 -25.88
N LEU A 105 -13.48 -6.45 -25.98
CA LEU A 105 -13.83 -5.34 -26.87
C LEU A 105 -13.18 -5.46 -28.27
N PHE A 106 -12.23 -6.37 -28.44
CA PHE A 106 -11.61 -6.69 -29.72
C PHE A 106 -11.83 -8.17 -30.07
N PRO A 107 -12.95 -8.54 -30.71
CA PRO A 107 -13.05 -9.82 -31.39
C PRO A 107 -12.02 -9.85 -32.53
N LEU A 108 -11.17 -10.88 -32.56
CA LEU A 108 -10.30 -11.19 -33.70
C LEU A 108 -11.15 -11.61 -34.90
#